data_AF-A0A2M7MTS9-F1
#
_entry.id   AF-A0A2M7MTS9-F1
#
_cell.length_a   1.000
_cell.length_b   1.000
_cell.length_c   1.000
_cell.angle_alpha   90.00
_cell.angle_beta   90.00
_cell.angle_gamma   90.00
#
_symmetry.space_group_name_H-M   'P 1'
#
loop_
_entity.id
_entity.type
_entity.pdbx_description
1 polymer ?
#
loop_
_entity_poly.entity_id
_entity_poly.type
_entity_poly.pdbx_seq_one_letter_code
_entity_poly.pdbx_strand_id
1 'polypeptide(L)'
;MSFKHENIETNAGVLLVLTMMAISVGGLVEIAPLFFNKDTVEQVEGVRPYSPLESRGRDIYIREGCYLCHSQMIRPFRDEQLRYGHYSLAAESKYDHPFQWGSKRTGPDLARVGGKYSNEWHVQHLTQPKSMVPESVMPNYPWLQTTKLDVSDIGDRMRAQRITGVPYSANEAEYQRNVKQFGEAVAKTLHIPDSVKNLVAQAQEGNYDGDRTSVSEMDALVAYLQVLGTMVDFSKIKPEELVKFR
;
A
#
# COMPACT_ATOMS: atom_id res chain seq x y z
N MET A 1 15.72 -34.90 -40.06
CA MET A 1 14.25 -34.94 -40.22
C MET A 1 13.78 -33.50 -40.36
N SER A 2 13.23 -33.13 -41.53
CA SER A 2 12.74 -31.76 -41.75
C SER A 2 11.40 -31.60 -41.02
N PHE A 3 11.37 -30.80 -39.97
CA PHE A 3 10.12 -30.39 -39.32
C PHE A 3 9.35 -29.51 -40.31
N LYS A 4 8.30 -30.05 -40.93
CA LYS A 4 7.39 -29.27 -41.77
C LYS A 4 6.40 -28.51 -40.89
N HIS A 5 6.24 -27.22 -41.14
CA HIS A 5 5.32 -26.34 -40.43
C HIS A 5 3.87 -26.86 -40.45
N GLU A 6 3.46 -27.43 -41.58
CA GLU A 6 2.16 -28.08 -41.80
C GLU A 6 1.79 -29.13 -40.73
N ASN A 7 2.78 -29.85 -40.19
CA ASN A 7 2.55 -30.87 -39.15
C ASN A 7 2.12 -30.27 -37.80
N ILE A 8 2.46 -29.00 -37.55
CA ILE A 8 2.07 -28.24 -36.35
C ILE A 8 0.69 -27.64 -36.57
N GLU A 9 0.44 -27.03 -37.73
CA GLU A 9 -0.83 -26.37 -38.05
C GLU A 9 -2.02 -27.35 -38.12
N THR A 10 -1.79 -28.56 -38.61
CA THR A 10 -2.83 -29.59 -38.77
C THR A 10 -3.12 -30.38 -37.48
N ASN A 11 -2.28 -30.22 -36.44
CA ASN A 11 -2.45 -30.92 -35.16
C ASN A 11 -2.74 -29.92 -34.02
N ALA A 12 -4.01 -29.81 -33.66
CA ALA A 12 -4.47 -28.89 -32.61
C ALA A 12 -3.78 -29.10 -31.26
N GLY A 13 -3.43 -30.35 -30.91
CA GLY A 13 -2.74 -30.66 -29.65
C GLY A 13 -1.30 -30.14 -29.65
N VAL A 14 -0.58 -30.34 -30.74
CA VAL A 14 0.80 -29.83 -30.90
C VAL A 14 0.80 -28.30 -30.92
N LEU A 15 -0.13 -27.68 -31.65
CA LEU A 15 -0.27 -26.22 -31.70
C LEU A 15 -0.54 -25.63 -30.31
N LEU A 16 -1.49 -26.20 -29.55
CA LEU A 16 -1.82 -25.74 -28.19
C LEU A 16 -0.59 -25.80 -27.26
N VAL A 17 0.14 -26.91 -27.28
CA VAL A 17 1.34 -27.07 -26.43
C VAL A 17 2.42 -26.05 -26.80
N LEU A 18 2.69 -25.86 -28.09
CA LEU A 18 3.70 -24.90 -28.54
C LEU A 18 3.30 -23.45 -28.24
N THR A 19 2.03 -23.08 -28.40
CA THR A 19 1.53 -21.75 -28.01
C THR A 19 1.63 -21.53 -26.51
N MET A 20 1.27 -22.53 -25.69
CA MET A 20 1.40 -22.45 -24.23
C MET A 20 2.86 -22.28 -23.80
N MET A 21 3.80 -23.00 -24.44
CA MET A 21 5.22 -22.83 -24.18
C MET A 21 5.69 -21.43 -24.57
N ALA A 22 5.30 -20.94 -25.75
CA ALA A 22 5.69 -19.62 -26.24
C ALA A 22 5.21 -18.49 -25.32
N ILE A 23 3.95 -18.52 -24.87
CA ILE A 23 3.39 -17.50 -23.97
C ILE A 23 4.03 -17.57 -22.57
N SER A 24 4.30 -18.79 -22.08
CA SER A 24 4.89 -19.00 -20.74
C SER A 24 6.30 -18.40 -20.59
N VAL A 25 7.07 -18.30 -21.68
CA VAL A 25 8.44 -17.75 -21.64
C VAL A 25 8.45 -16.30 -21.13
N GLY A 26 7.50 -15.46 -21.56
CA GLY A 26 7.43 -14.06 -21.11
C GLY A 26 7.21 -13.96 -19.60
N GLY A 27 6.21 -14.68 -19.08
CA GLY A 27 5.95 -14.73 -17.63
C GLY A 27 7.12 -15.30 -16.83
N LEU A 28 7.80 -16.33 -17.36
CA LEU A 28 8.95 -16.93 -16.70
C LEU A 28 10.15 -15.97 -16.62
N VAL A 29 10.41 -15.19 -17.67
CA VAL A 29 11.56 -14.27 -17.71
C VAL A 29 11.28 -12.99 -16.91
N GLU A 30 10.05 -12.48 -16.91
CA GLU A 30 9.73 -11.21 -16.26
C GLU A 30 9.34 -11.37 -14.78
N ILE A 31 8.58 -12.41 -14.42
CA ILE A 31 8.01 -12.56 -13.08
C ILE A 31 8.91 -13.40 -12.16
N ALA A 32 9.41 -14.54 -12.64
CA ALA A 32 10.12 -15.49 -11.78
C ALA A 32 11.39 -14.89 -11.14
N PRO A 33 12.25 -14.13 -11.85
CA PRO A 33 13.45 -13.55 -11.25
C PRO A 33 13.16 -12.58 -10.10
N LEU A 34 12.02 -11.88 -10.13
CA LEU A 34 11.64 -10.92 -9.08
C LEU A 34 11.41 -11.58 -7.71
N PHE A 35 11.09 -12.88 -7.66
CA PHE A 35 10.98 -13.62 -6.40
C PHE A 35 12.32 -13.98 -5.77
N PHE A 36 13.38 -14.07 -6.58
CA PHE A 36 14.69 -14.57 -6.15
C PHE A 36 15.75 -13.47 -6.04
N ASN A 37 15.65 -12.43 -6.88
CA ASN A 37 16.61 -11.34 -6.90
C ASN A 37 16.26 -10.29 -5.84
N LYS A 38 16.96 -10.35 -4.70
CA LYS A 38 16.79 -9.38 -3.61
C LYS A 38 17.57 -8.09 -3.85
N ASP A 39 18.48 -8.07 -4.82
CA ASP A 39 19.33 -6.92 -5.13
C ASP A 39 18.56 -5.84 -5.90
N THR A 40 17.33 -6.10 -6.35
CA THR A 40 16.46 -5.12 -7.03
C THR A 40 15.57 -4.33 -6.07
N VAL A 41 15.59 -4.63 -4.77
CA VAL A 41 14.80 -3.92 -3.76
C VAL A 41 15.74 -3.17 -2.82
N GLU A 42 15.49 -1.88 -2.68
CA GLU A 42 16.30 -1.02 -1.83
C GLU A 42 16.21 -1.45 -0.36
N GLN A 43 17.35 -1.47 0.34
CA GLN A 43 17.36 -1.69 1.78
C GLN A 43 17.12 -0.34 2.45
N VAL A 44 15.88 -0.11 2.89
CA VAL A 44 15.50 1.07 3.66
C VAL A 44 15.12 0.67 5.08
N GLU A 45 15.62 1.44 6.04
CA GLU A 45 15.18 1.34 7.43
C GLU A 45 13.84 2.07 7.62
N GLY A 46 13.04 1.62 8.58
CA GLY A 46 11.81 2.30 8.99
C GLY A 46 10.51 1.81 8.34
N VAL A 47 10.57 1.10 7.21
CA VAL A 47 9.36 0.54 6.59
C VAL A 47 8.78 -0.60 7.44
N ARG A 48 7.60 -0.34 8.00
CA ARG A 48 6.82 -1.27 8.83
C ARG A 48 5.52 -1.67 8.13
N PRO A 49 4.90 -2.80 8.50
CA PRO A 49 3.52 -3.06 8.10
C PRO A 49 2.56 -1.99 8.62
N TYR A 50 1.41 -1.90 7.96
CA TYR A 50 0.32 -1.04 8.42
C TYR A 50 -0.18 -1.47 9.80
N SER A 51 -0.56 -0.49 10.60
CA SER A 51 -1.32 -0.78 11.81
C SER A 51 -2.70 -1.35 11.43
N PRO A 52 -3.45 -1.93 12.39
CA PRO A 52 -4.80 -2.42 12.14
C PRO A 52 -5.74 -1.33 11.59
N LEU A 53 -5.65 -0.09 12.10
CA LEU A 53 -6.46 1.04 11.63
C LEU A 53 -6.07 1.47 10.20
N GLU A 54 -4.78 1.63 9.94
CA GLU A 54 -4.24 1.97 8.62
C GLU A 54 -4.59 0.91 7.58
N SER A 55 -4.54 -0.38 7.96
CA SER A 55 -4.91 -1.50 7.09
C SER A 55 -6.39 -1.45 6.69
N ARG A 56 -7.29 -1.12 7.63
CA ARG A 56 -8.70 -0.90 7.32
C ARG A 56 -8.93 0.35 6.46
N GLY A 57 -8.18 1.42 6.71
CA GLY A 57 -8.21 2.62 5.88
C GLY A 57 -7.81 2.36 4.43
N ARG A 58 -6.80 1.51 4.25
CA ARG A 58 -6.37 1.04 2.94
C ARG A 58 -7.43 0.19 2.25
N ASP A 59 -8.11 -0.69 2.98
CA ASP A 59 -9.23 -1.47 2.43
C ASP A 59 -10.37 -0.55 1.96
N ILE A 60 -10.65 0.52 2.72
CA ILE A 60 -11.64 1.55 2.34
C ILE A 60 -11.15 2.32 1.10
N TYR A 61 -9.89 2.74 1.04
CA TYR A 61 -9.29 3.38 -0.14
C TYR A 61 -9.49 2.53 -1.41
N ILE A 62 -9.33 1.22 -1.29
CA ILE A 62 -9.58 0.27 -2.39
C ILE A 62 -11.08 0.15 -2.69
N ARG A 63 -11.93 0.01 -1.68
CA ARG A 63 -13.39 -0.12 -1.83
C ARG A 63 -14.00 1.09 -2.55
N GLU A 64 -13.56 2.29 -2.18
CA GLU A 64 -14.03 3.55 -2.76
C GLU A 64 -13.41 3.83 -4.15
N GLY A 65 -12.47 3.01 -4.62
CA GLY A 65 -11.87 3.16 -5.94
C GLY A 65 -10.95 4.37 -6.08
N CYS A 66 -10.37 4.87 -4.98
CA CYS A 66 -9.49 6.03 -5.00
C CYS A 66 -8.31 5.86 -5.99
N TYR A 67 -7.82 4.62 -6.16
CA TYR A 67 -6.77 4.25 -7.12
C TYR A 67 -7.12 4.52 -8.59
N LEU A 68 -8.39 4.71 -8.94
CA LEU A 68 -8.81 5.07 -10.31
C LEU A 68 -8.45 6.52 -10.65
N CYS A 69 -8.29 7.37 -9.64
CA CYS A 69 -7.98 8.79 -9.80
C CYS A 69 -6.60 9.16 -9.26
N HIS A 70 -6.09 8.46 -8.27
CA HIS A 70 -4.86 8.78 -7.56
C HIS A 70 -3.84 7.64 -7.70
N SER A 71 -2.62 8.00 -8.05
CA SER A 71 -1.48 7.08 -8.00
C SER A 71 -0.76 7.16 -6.68
N GLN A 72 -0.07 6.07 -6.32
CA GLN A 72 0.91 6.04 -5.24
C GLN A 72 2.25 5.53 -5.77
N MET A 73 2.80 6.22 -6.76
CA MET A 73 4.10 5.89 -7.35
C MET A 73 4.69 7.14 -8.01
N ILE A 74 5.63 7.78 -7.33
CA ILE A 74 6.32 8.96 -7.85
C ILE A 74 7.50 8.50 -8.71
N ARG A 75 7.53 8.96 -9.96
CA ARG A 75 8.58 8.59 -10.92
C ARG A 75 9.87 9.38 -10.67
N PRO A 76 11.05 8.85 -11.06
CA PRO A 76 12.34 9.48 -10.80
C PRO A 76 12.66 10.62 -11.78
N PHE A 77 11.72 11.55 -11.95
CA PHE A 77 11.89 12.77 -12.72
C PHE A 77 11.91 13.99 -11.80
N ARG A 78 12.68 15.02 -12.18
CA ARG A 78 12.84 16.23 -11.38
C ARG A 78 11.53 16.97 -11.16
N ASP A 79 10.67 17.03 -12.18
CA ASP A 79 9.38 17.70 -12.11
C ASP A 79 8.41 16.99 -11.15
N GLU A 80 8.38 15.66 -11.16
CA GLU A 80 7.61 14.87 -10.19
C GLU A 80 8.17 15.05 -8.77
N GLN A 81 9.49 15.05 -8.63
CA GLN A 81 10.12 15.21 -7.34
C GLN A 81 9.81 16.56 -6.71
N LEU A 82 9.83 17.64 -7.49
CA LEU A 82 9.47 18.99 -7.01
C LEU A 82 7.99 19.09 -6.63
N ARG A 83 7.11 18.30 -7.25
CA ARG A 83 5.67 18.35 -7.00
C ARG A 83 5.24 17.49 -5.81
N TYR A 84 5.79 16.28 -5.72
CA TYR A 84 5.31 15.25 -4.80
C TYR A 84 6.32 14.88 -3.70
N GLY A 85 7.61 15.14 -3.90
CA GLY A 85 8.68 14.73 -2.99
C GLY A 85 9.53 13.60 -3.58
N HIS A 86 10.34 12.94 -2.76
CA HIS A 86 11.25 11.89 -3.24
C HIS A 86 10.50 10.80 -4.03
N TYR A 87 11.11 10.33 -5.12
CA TYR A 87 10.55 9.25 -5.94
C TYR A 87 10.31 7.99 -5.09
N SER A 88 9.34 7.19 -5.49
CA SER A 88 8.96 5.98 -4.74
C SER A 88 10.02 4.90 -4.91
N LEU A 89 10.31 4.21 -3.80
CA LEU A 89 11.21 3.06 -3.75
C LEU A 89 10.40 1.77 -3.71
N ALA A 90 10.93 0.69 -4.27
CA ALA A 90 10.23 -0.60 -4.32
C ALA A 90 9.94 -1.13 -2.90
N ALA A 91 10.85 -0.86 -1.98
CA ALA A 91 10.76 -1.28 -0.58
C ALA A 91 9.53 -0.74 0.17
N GLU A 92 8.98 0.41 -0.25
CA GLU A 92 7.84 1.05 0.42
C GLU A 92 6.54 0.28 0.19
N SER A 93 6.40 -0.36 -0.96
CA SER A 93 5.23 -1.19 -1.30
C SER A 93 5.41 -2.66 -0.93
N LYS A 94 6.45 -3.01 -0.17
CA LYS A 94 6.77 -4.39 0.22
C LYS A 94 5.60 -5.11 0.93
N TYR A 95 4.81 -4.38 1.72
CA TYR A 95 3.68 -4.93 2.47
C TYR A 95 2.33 -4.66 1.81
N ASP A 96 2.31 -4.08 0.60
CA ASP A 96 1.08 -3.77 -0.10
C ASP A 96 0.51 -4.99 -0.82
N HIS A 97 -0.57 -5.54 -0.27
CA HIS A 97 -1.34 -6.61 -0.92
C HIS A 97 -2.79 -6.15 -1.17
N PRO A 98 -3.20 -5.87 -2.43
CA PRO A 98 -2.38 -5.72 -3.65
C PRO A 98 -1.73 -4.32 -3.75
N PHE A 99 -0.63 -4.16 -4.51
CA PHE A 99 0.04 -2.87 -4.70
C PHE A 99 -0.93 -1.72 -5.08
N GLN A 100 -0.64 -0.48 -4.65
CA GLN A 100 -1.49 0.70 -4.89
C GLN A 100 -0.87 1.70 -5.88
N TRP A 101 0.09 1.26 -6.69
CA TRP A 101 0.62 2.10 -7.76
C TRP A 101 -0.50 2.37 -8.77
N GLY A 102 -0.72 3.65 -9.08
CA GLY A 102 -1.80 4.03 -9.98
C GLY A 102 -1.39 3.95 -11.44
N SER A 103 -2.36 3.69 -12.30
CA SER A 103 -2.22 3.75 -13.75
C SER A 103 -2.72 5.07 -14.37
N LYS A 104 -3.37 5.92 -13.55
CA LYS A 104 -3.95 7.19 -13.96
C LYS A 104 -3.79 8.25 -12.85
N ARG A 105 -3.72 9.51 -13.25
CA ARG A 105 -3.76 10.68 -12.36
C ARG A 105 -4.84 11.65 -12.83
N THR A 106 -6.04 11.48 -12.29
CA THR A 106 -7.11 12.50 -12.38
C THR A 106 -6.95 13.50 -11.24
N GLY A 107 -6.65 12.97 -10.03
CA GLY A 107 -6.13 13.74 -8.91
C GLY A 107 -4.61 13.60 -8.78
N PRO A 108 -3.99 14.33 -7.84
CA PRO A 108 -2.54 14.27 -7.60
C PRO A 108 -2.08 12.89 -7.08
N ASP A 109 -0.79 12.60 -7.19
CA ASP A 109 -0.18 11.43 -6.54
C ASP A 109 -0.23 11.55 -5.01
N LEU A 110 -0.48 10.45 -4.31
CA LEU A 110 -0.66 10.38 -2.86
C LEU A 110 0.48 9.68 -2.12
N ALA A 111 1.53 9.19 -2.79
CA ALA A 111 2.61 8.42 -2.18
C ALA A 111 3.36 9.15 -1.06
N ARG A 112 3.21 10.48 -0.96
CA ARG A 112 3.89 11.36 0.00
C ARG A 112 2.92 12.36 0.64
N VAL A 113 1.66 11.98 0.82
CA VAL A 113 0.66 12.89 1.40
C VAL A 113 0.72 12.94 2.93
N GLY A 114 1.34 11.95 3.57
CA GLY A 114 1.43 11.89 5.03
C GLY A 114 2.09 13.12 5.64
N GLY A 115 1.42 13.75 6.59
CA GLY A 115 1.86 14.98 7.25
C GLY A 115 1.80 16.25 6.40
N LYS A 116 1.41 16.17 5.13
CA LYS A 116 1.30 17.35 4.24
C LYS A 116 0.05 18.19 4.53
N TYR A 117 -1.02 17.54 4.97
CA TYR A 117 -2.29 18.16 5.33
C TYR A 117 -2.73 17.68 6.72
N SER A 118 -3.49 18.51 7.44
CA SER A 118 -4.03 18.12 8.75
C SER A 118 -5.16 17.10 8.59
N ASN A 119 -5.50 16.41 9.67
CA ASN A 119 -6.63 15.48 9.71
C ASN A 119 -7.93 16.20 9.35
N GLU A 120 -8.15 17.41 9.88
CA GLU A 120 -9.34 18.23 9.60
C GLU A 120 -9.42 18.61 8.13
N TRP A 121 -8.28 18.92 7.49
CA TRP A 121 -8.25 19.18 6.04
C TRP A 121 -8.67 17.94 5.26
N HIS A 122 -8.15 16.76 5.63
CA HIS A 122 -8.53 15.51 4.97
C HIS A 122 -10.02 15.22 5.12
N VAL A 123 -10.58 15.40 6.32
CA VAL A 123 -12.02 15.20 6.58
C VAL A 123 -12.86 16.16 5.75
N GLN A 124 -12.55 17.45 5.77
CA GLN A 124 -13.29 18.45 5.00
C GLN A 124 -13.20 18.20 3.49
N HIS A 125 -12.00 17.87 3.01
CA HIS A 125 -11.78 17.55 1.60
C HIS A 125 -12.50 16.26 1.19
N LEU A 126 -12.47 15.19 1.98
CA LEU A 126 -13.18 13.95 1.65
C LEU A 126 -14.71 14.13 1.69
N THR A 127 -15.23 14.89 2.66
CA THR A 127 -16.66 15.17 2.77
C THR A 127 -17.16 16.02 1.61
N GLN A 128 -16.41 17.05 1.21
CA GLN A 128 -16.77 17.93 0.11
C GLN A 128 -15.53 18.54 -0.54
N PRO A 129 -14.88 17.89 -1.53
CA PRO A 129 -13.62 18.38 -2.10
C PRO A 129 -13.69 19.81 -2.63
N LYS A 130 -14.85 20.20 -3.19
CA LYS A 130 -15.11 21.54 -3.73
C LYS A 130 -15.17 22.65 -2.69
N SER A 131 -15.32 22.33 -1.40
CA SER A 131 -15.26 23.35 -0.34
C SER A 131 -13.83 23.81 -0.08
N MET A 132 -12.85 22.92 -0.29
CA MET A 132 -11.42 23.20 -0.10
C MET A 132 -10.72 23.58 -1.41
N VAL A 133 -11.14 22.95 -2.51
CA VAL A 133 -10.56 23.10 -3.86
C VAL A 133 -11.73 23.25 -4.85
N PRO A 134 -12.19 24.48 -5.15
CA PRO A 134 -13.40 24.74 -5.95
C PRO A 134 -13.45 24.02 -7.30
N GLU A 135 -12.30 23.88 -7.95
CA GLU A 135 -12.10 23.21 -9.24
C GLU A 135 -11.99 21.67 -9.14
N SER A 136 -12.09 21.10 -7.94
CA SER A 136 -11.97 19.66 -7.74
C SER A 136 -13.04 18.88 -8.50
N VAL A 137 -12.59 17.83 -9.18
CA VAL A 137 -13.44 16.83 -9.85
C VAL A 137 -13.62 15.57 -9.01
N MET A 138 -13.05 15.54 -7.80
CA MET A 138 -13.17 14.41 -6.89
C MET A 138 -14.61 14.27 -6.38
N PRO A 139 -15.18 13.06 -6.30
CA PRO A 139 -16.48 12.82 -5.67
C PRO A 139 -16.49 13.17 -4.18
N ASN A 140 -17.67 13.45 -3.65
CA ASN A 140 -17.88 13.62 -2.20
C ASN A 140 -18.00 12.23 -1.54
N TYR A 141 -17.39 12.04 -0.37
CA TYR A 141 -17.47 10.83 0.45
C TYR A 141 -18.00 11.09 1.88
N PRO A 142 -19.13 11.81 2.07
CA PRO A 142 -19.62 12.21 3.39
C PRO A 142 -20.04 11.02 4.27
N TRP A 143 -20.38 9.88 3.66
CA TRP A 143 -20.79 8.67 4.39
C TRP A 143 -19.67 8.07 5.23
N LEU A 144 -18.40 8.32 4.90
CA LEU A 144 -17.28 7.81 5.68
C LEU A 144 -17.30 8.32 7.12
N GLN A 145 -17.81 9.53 7.34
CA GLN A 145 -17.91 10.14 8.67
C GLN A 145 -19.05 9.54 9.50
N THR A 146 -20.15 9.13 8.86
CA THR A 146 -21.33 8.59 9.56
C THR A 146 -21.32 7.06 9.67
N THR A 147 -20.50 6.39 8.86
CA THR A 147 -20.38 4.94 8.84
C THR A 147 -19.38 4.49 9.91
N LYS A 148 -19.86 3.67 10.86
CA LYS A 148 -19.00 3.05 11.87
C LYS A 148 -18.08 2.03 11.22
N LEU A 149 -16.82 2.01 11.65
CA LEU A 149 -15.86 1.05 11.16
C LEU A 149 -16.17 -0.35 11.66
N ASP A 150 -16.31 -1.31 10.74
CA ASP A 150 -16.36 -2.72 11.10
C ASP A 150 -14.94 -3.22 11.47
N VAL A 151 -14.82 -3.65 12.73
CA VAL A 151 -13.60 -4.17 13.34
C VAL A 151 -13.67 -5.67 13.62
N SER A 152 -14.79 -6.33 13.28
CA SER A 152 -15.03 -7.72 13.65
C SER A 152 -14.05 -8.71 13.00
N ASP A 153 -13.56 -8.40 11.79
CA ASP A 153 -12.72 -9.28 10.98
C ASP A 153 -11.23 -8.87 10.96
N ILE A 154 -10.82 -7.85 11.73
CA ILE A 154 -9.45 -7.29 11.63
C ILE A 154 -8.36 -8.32 11.96
N GLY A 155 -8.60 -9.18 12.96
CA GLY A 155 -7.66 -10.24 13.31
C GLY A 155 -7.48 -11.26 12.20
N ASP A 156 -8.54 -11.59 11.47
CA ASP A 156 -8.51 -12.52 10.34
C ASP A 156 -7.85 -11.91 9.10
N ARG A 157 -8.09 -10.62 8.84
CA ARG A 157 -7.37 -9.87 7.80
C ARG A 157 -5.86 -9.83 8.04
N MET A 158 -5.45 -9.53 9.27
CA MET A 158 -4.02 -9.55 9.63
C MET A 158 -3.43 -10.96 9.52
N ARG A 159 -4.18 -12.01 9.89
CA ARG A 159 -3.77 -13.41 9.66
C ARG A 159 -3.59 -13.73 8.17
N ALA A 160 -4.50 -13.25 7.31
CA ALA A 160 -4.39 -13.44 5.86
C ALA A 160 -3.15 -12.73 5.29
N GLN A 161 -2.90 -11.48 5.67
CA GLN A 161 -1.68 -10.76 5.27
C GLN A 161 -0.41 -11.41 5.85
N ARG A 162 -0.49 -12.02 7.04
CA ARG A 162 0.62 -12.80 7.60
C ARG A 162 1.00 -13.99 6.71
N ILE A 163 0.03 -14.65 6.08
CA ILE A 163 0.28 -15.75 5.13
C ILE A 163 1.05 -15.26 3.90
N THR A 164 0.83 -14.01 3.46
CA THR A 164 1.55 -13.42 2.32
C THR A 164 2.96 -12.91 2.68
N GLY A 165 3.38 -13.05 3.94
CA GLY A 165 4.72 -12.67 4.41
C GLY A 165 4.78 -11.34 5.17
N VAL A 166 3.65 -10.68 5.43
CA VAL A 166 3.61 -9.49 6.29
C VAL A 166 3.91 -9.91 7.74
N PRO A 167 4.89 -9.31 8.43
CA PRO A 167 5.34 -9.74 9.75
C PRO A 167 4.40 -9.30 10.89
N TYR A 168 3.10 -9.65 10.83
CA TYR A 168 2.23 -9.57 11.99
C TYR A 168 2.53 -10.71 12.97
N SER A 169 2.37 -10.44 14.27
CA SER A 169 2.67 -11.41 15.32
C SER A 169 1.42 -12.09 15.85
N ALA A 170 1.40 -13.42 15.83
CA ALA A 170 0.33 -14.23 16.42
C ALA A 170 0.73 -14.85 17.77
N ASN A 171 2.02 -14.91 18.09
CA ASN A 171 2.55 -15.45 19.33
C ASN A 171 3.77 -14.64 19.82
N GLU A 172 4.19 -14.93 21.04
CA GLU A 172 5.27 -14.22 21.74
C GLU A 172 6.60 -14.24 20.97
N ALA A 173 6.97 -15.37 20.37
CA ALA A 173 8.22 -15.46 19.63
C ALA A 173 8.23 -14.54 18.40
N GLU A 174 7.08 -14.35 17.74
CA GLU A 174 6.97 -13.40 16.62
C GLU A 174 6.92 -11.96 17.09
N TYR A 175 6.25 -11.72 18.22
CA TYR A 175 6.22 -10.41 18.85
C TYR A 175 7.63 -9.92 19.18
N GLN A 176 8.45 -10.76 19.83
CA GLN A 176 9.84 -10.43 20.15
C GLN A 176 10.71 -10.20 18.90
N ARG A 177 10.45 -10.92 17.79
CA ARG A 177 11.11 -10.62 16.50
C ARG A 177 10.74 -9.23 16.00
N ASN A 178 9.46 -8.85 16.09
CA ASN A 178 9.00 -7.51 15.71
C ASN A 178 9.57 -6.43 16.61
N VAL A 179 9.70 -6.67 17.92
CA VAL A 179 10.36 -5.73 18.85
C VAL A 179 11.80 -5.47 18.41
N LYS A 180 12.55 -6.52 18.07
CA LYS A 180 13.93 -6.38 17.59
C LYS A 180 14.01 -5.64 16.26
N GLN A 181 13.07 -5.87 15.35
CA GLN A 181 13.11 -5.33 13.99
C GLN A 181 12.55 -3.91 13.88
N PHE A 182 11.45 -3.60 14.56
CA PHE A 182 10.70 -2.36 14.41
C PHE A 182 10.61 -1.52 15.69
N GLY A 183 11.10 -2.05 16.82
CA GLY A 183 10.91 -1.45 18.14
C GLY A 183 9.57 -1.85 18.78
N GLU A 184 9.50 -1.66 20.10
CA GLU A 184 8.37 -2.09 20.92
C GLU A 184 7.05 -1.40 20.54
N ALA A 185 7.10 -0.09 20.28
CA ALA A 185 5.91 0.70 19.92
C ALA A 185 5.23 0.16 18.65
N VAL A 186 6.02 -0.20 17.62
CA VAL A 186 5.50 -0.78 16.39
C VAL A 186 5.09 -2.23 16.61
N ALA A 187 5.90 -3.03 17.31
CA ALA A 187 5.59 -4.44 17.56
C ALA A 187 4.21 -4.61 18.23
N LYS A 188 3.86 -3.70 19.15
CA LYS A 188 2.55 -3.64 19.78
C LYS A 188 1.42 -3.53 18.77
N THR A 189 1.51 -2.62 17.80
CA THR A 189 0.44 -2.44 16.80
C THR A 189 0.32 -3.65 15.86
N LEU A 190 1.40 -4.39 15.66
CA LEU A 190 1.44 -5.59 14.81
C LEU A 190 0.95 -6.88 15.51
N HIS A 191 0.54 -6.81 16.77
CA HIS A 191 0.08 -7.98 17.53
C HIS A 191 -1.39 -8.31 17.24
N ILE A 192 -1.63 -9.47 16.61
CA ILE A 192 -2.96 -9.89 16.14
C ILE A 192 -3.97 -10.03 17.30
N PRO A 193 -3.64 -10.66 18.44
CA PRO A 193 -4.55 -10.74 19.59
C PRO A 193 -5.03 -9.38 20.11
N ASP A 194 -4.20 -8.33 20.01
CA ASP A 194 -4.52 -6.97 20.45
C ASP A 194 -5.04 -6.07 19.33
N SER A 195 -5.29 -6.61 18.13
CA SER A 195 -5.62 -5.85 16.91
C SER A 195 -6.75 -4.84 17.10
N VAL A 196 -7.91 -5.26 17.63
CA VAL A 196 -9.06 -4.37 17.89
C VAL A 196 -8.71 -3.30 18.92
N LYS A 197 -8.04 -3.67 20.01
CA LYS A 197 -7.63 -2.74 21.07
C LYS A 197 -6.69 -1.67 20.53
N ASN A 198 -5.69 -2.07 19.76
CA ASN A 198 -4.70 -1.16 19.16
C ASN A 198 -5.35 -0.25 18.11
N LEU A 199 -6.28 -0.80 17.31
CA LEU A 199 -7.05 -0.01 16.34
C LEU A 199 -7.82 1.11 17.03
N VAL A 200 -8.60 0.78 18.06
CA VAL A 200 -9.43 1.76 18.77
C VAL A 200 -8.56 2.78 19.51
N ALA A 201 -7.48 2.32 20.16
CA ALA A 201 -6.55 3.22 20.84
C ALA A 201 -5.90 4.22 19.86
N GLN A 202 -5.46 3.74 18.68
CA GLN A 202 -4.88 4.60 17.66
C GLN A 202 -5.90 5.62 17.14
N ALA A 203 -7.15 5.21 16.89
CA ALA A 203 -8.19 6.12 16.42
C ALA A 203 -8.48 7.23 17.45
N GLN A 204 -8.59 6.87 18.73
CA GLN A 204 -8.85 7.82 19.81
C GLN A 204 -7.69 8.80 20.05
N GLU A 205 -6.45 8.30 19.99
CA GLU A 205 -5.23 9.10 20.14
C GLU A 205 -5.05 10.06 18.96
N GLY A 206 -5.20 9.54 17.73
CA GLY A 206 -5.02 10.29 16.49
C GLY A 206 -6.13 11.30 16.21
N ASN A 207 -7.36 11.03 16.69
CA ASN A 207 -8.56 11.86 16.46
C ASN A 207 -8.67 12.29 14.98
N TYR A 208 -8.74 11.30 14.10
CA TYR A 208 -8.54 11.51 12.67
C TYR A 208 -9.75 12.16 12.00
N ASP A 209 -10.96 11.89 12.48
CA ASP A 209 -12.19 12.50 11.95
C ASP A 209 -12.74 13.68 12.78
N GLY A 210 -12.14 13.94 13.94
CA GLY A 210 -12.56 14.98 14.88
C GLY A 210 -13.54 14.54 15.97
N ASP A 211 -13.98 13.27 15.98
CA ASP A 211 -14.88 12.68 16.97
C ASP A 211 -14.24 11.48 17.69
N ARG A 212 -13.95 11.62 18.98
CA ARG A 212 -13.37 10.54 19.80
C ARG A 212 -14.39 9.53 20.33
N THR A 213 -15.68 9.75 20.11
CA THR A 213 -16.75 8.93 20.72
C THR A 213 -16.96 7.59 20.02
N SER A 214 -16.58 7.50 18.75
CA SER A 214 -16.66 6.27 17.95
C SER A 214 -15.49 6.20 16.97
N VAL A 215 -15.33 5.06 16.30
CA VAL A 215 -14.35 4.91 15.22
C VAL A 215 -15.12 4.81 13.91
N SER A 216 -14.92 5.79 13.03
CA SER A 216 -15.58 5.85 11.74
C SER A 216 -14.71 5.29 10.62
N GLU A 217 -15.30 5.07 9.45
CA GLU A 217 -14.52 4.78 8.24
C GLU A 217 -13.63 5.96 7.83
N MET A 218 -14.04 7.20 8.14
CA MET A 218 -13.24 8.40 7.95
C MET A 218 -11.95 8.33 8.77
N ASP A 219 -12.02 7.91 10.05
CA ASP A 219 -10.81 7.77 10.88
C ASP A 219 -9.80 6.84 10.22
N ALA A 220 -10.26 5.68 9.77
CA ALA A 220 -9.42 4.67 9.16
C ALA A 220 -8.77 5.19 7.89
N LEU A 221 -9.55 5.78 6.97
CA LEU A 221 -9.03 6.30 5.71
C LEU A 221 -8.02 7.42 5.92
N VAL A 222 -8.31 8.36 6.83
CA VAL A 222 -7.38 9.45 7.16
C VAL A 222 -6.11 8.91 7.80
N ALA A 223 -6.20 7.93 8.71
CA ALA A 223 -5.03 7.26 9.28
C ALA A 223 -4.14 6.61 8.20
N TYR A 224 -4.75 5.96 7.20
CA TYR A 224 -4.02 5.42 6.05
C TYR A 224 -3.33 6.53 5.24
N LEU A 225 -4.04 7.61 4.89
CA LEU A 225 -3.44 8.71 4.13
C LEU A 225 -2.28 9.36 4.90
N GLN A 226 -2.38 9.48 6.22
CA GLN A 226 -1.35 10.08 7.06
C GLN A 226 -0.06 9.25 7.15
N VAL A 227 -0.11 7.94 6.87
CA VAL A 227 1.10 7.10 6.88
C VAL A 227 1.79 7.06 5.52
N LEU A 228 1.13 7.48 4.43
CA LEU A 228 1.69 7.40 3.08
C LEU A 228 2.96 8.26 2.93
N GLY A 229 4.07 7.56 2.75
CA GLY A 229 5.38 8.13 2.46
C GLY A 229 6.15 8.65 3.66
N THR A 230 5.70 8.37 4.88
CA THR A 230 6.36 8.81 6.13
C THR A 230 7.38 7.81 6.68
N MET A 231 7.35 6.57 6.18
CA MET A 231 8.16 5.48 6.75
C MET A 231 9.65 5.52 6.37
N VAL A 232 10.01 6.27 5.32
CA VAL A 232 11.38 6.38 4.84
C VAL A 232 11.90 7.79 5.10
N ASP A 233 13.03 7.88 5.81
CA ASP A 233 13.73 9.14 6.05
C ASP A 233 14.69 9.45 4.89
N PHE A 234 14.18 10.16 3.88
CA PHE A 234 14.98 10.54 2.71
C PHE A 234 16.12 11.51 3.01
N SER A 235 16.17 12.15 4.19
CA SER A 235 17.31 12.99 4.57
C SER A 235 18.58 12.18 4.82
N LYS A 236 18.42 10.88 5.12
CA LYS A 236 19.52 9.94 5.39
C LYS A 236 19.95 9.16 4.15
N ILE A 237 19.18 9.21 3.07
CA ILE A 237 19.44 8.44 1.85
C ILE A 237 20.14 9.33 0.83
N LYS A 238 21.33 8.92 0.40
CA LYS A 238 22.06 9.62 -0.65
C LYS A 238 21.58 9.18 -2.03
N PRO A 239 21.33 10.10 -2.99
CA PRO A 239 20.89 9.73 -4.34
C PRO A 239 21.81 8.73 -5.03
N GLU A 240 23.12 8.79 -4.78
CA GLU A 240 24.12 7.89 -5.37
C GLU A 240 23.96 6.44 -4.90
N GLU A 241 23.47 6.23 -3.66
CA GLU A 241 23.24 4.90 -3.09
C GLU A 241 22.06 4.18 -3.76
N LEU A 242 21.17 4.94 -4.40
CA LEU A 242 19.98 4.41 -5.08
C LEU A 242 20.25 4.07 -6.55
N VAL A 243 21.32 4.60 -7.16
CA VAL A 243 21.65 4.37 -8.58
C VAL A 243 21.92 2.89 -8.88
N LYS A 244 22.48 2.14 -7.93
CA LYS A 244 22.82 0.71 -8.09
C LYS A 244 21.61 -0.23 -8.20
N PHE A 245 20.41 0.26 -7.87
CA PHE A 245 19.16 -0.50 -7.97
C PHE A 245 18.41 -0.24 -9.29
N ARG A 246 19.01 0.53 -10.20
CA ARG A 246 18.46 0.90 -11.51
C ARG A 246 19.08 0.09 -12.65
#